data_AF-A0A8T7EMX7-F1
#
_entry.id   AF-A0A8T7EMX7-F1
#
_cell.length_a   1.000
_cell.length_b   1.000
_cell.length_c   1.000
_cell.angle_alpha   90.00
_cell.angle_beta   90.00
_cell.angle_gamma   90.00
#
_symmetry.space_group_name_H-M   'P 1'
#
loop_
_entity.id
_entity.type
_entity.pdbx_description
1 polymer ?
#
loop_
_entity_poly.entity_id
_entity_poly.type
_entity_poly.pdbx_seq_one_letter_code
_entity_poly.pdbx_strand_id
1 'polypeptide(L)'
;METQYFTRGTTLIIVTASADPTWVPRAARLQRRGIRPSVVLIDSGSFNSLLTAEPVRAALRSAGIPYVAVRRGDDIGTVLSQKPQ
;
A
#
# COMPACT_ATOMS: atom_id res chain seq x y z
N MET A 1 -21.69 -19.33 -7.38
CA MET A 1 -20.85 -18.17 -7.77
C MET A 1 -20.54 -17.42 -6.49
N GLU A 2 -19.32 -17.52 -5.97
CA GLU A 2 -18.95 -16.79 -4.74
C GLU A 2 -18.50 -15.38 -5.15
N THR A 3 -19.43 -14.43 -5.11
CA THR A 3 -19.08 -13.03 -5.31
C THR A 3 -18.57 -12.49 -3.98
N GLN A 4 -17.24 -12.37 -3.83
CA GLN A 4 -16.65 -11.70 -2.67
C GLN A 4 -16.97 -10.21 -2.71
N TYR A 5 -18.10 -9.82 -2.11
CA TYR A 5 -18.42 -8.43 -1.88
C TYR A 5 -17.58 -7.93 -0.71
N PHE A 6 -16.46 -7.25 -0.99
CA PHE A 6 -15.88 -6.36 -0.01
C PHE A 6 -16.93 -5.30 0.36
N THR A 7 -17.41 -5.37 1.59
CA THR A 7 -18.47 -4.52 2.15
C THR A 7 -17.85 -3.41 3.00
N ARG A 8 -18.68 -2.44 3.42
CA ARG A 8 -18.28 -1.43 4.41
C ARG A 8 -17.73 -2.11 5.66
N GLY A 9 -16.65 -1.57 6.20
CA GLY A 9 -15.98 -2.12 7.39
C GLY A 9 -14.90 -3.15 7.07
N THR A 10 -14.71 -3.53 5.80
CA THR A 10 -13.58 -4.35 5.39
C THR A 10 -12.28 -3.53 5.39
N THR A 11 -11.23 -4.04 6.03
CA THR A 11 -9.86 -3.55 5.87
C THR A 11 -9.19 -4.30 4.73
N LEU A 12 -8.62 -3.57 3.77
CA LEU A 12 -7.84 -4.14 2.68
C LEU A 12 -6.36 -3.86 2.95
N ILE A 13 -5.55 -4.90 3.08
CA ILE A 13 -4.09 -4.76 3.18
C ILE A 13 -3.49 -5.07 1.81
N ILE A 14 -2.81 -4.10 1.22
CA ILE A 14 -2.13 -4.26 -0.07
C ILE A 14 -0.64 -4.39 0.19
N VAL A 15 -0.06 -5.54 -0.13
CA VAL A 15 1.39 -5.77 -0.06
C VAL A 15 1.93 -5.77 -1.47
N THR A 16 2.83 -4.83 -1.80
CA THR A 16 3.31 -4.69 -3.18
C THR A 16 4.73 -4.14 -3.27
N ALA A 17 5.49 -4.64 -4.25
CA ALA A 17 6.78 -4.07 -4.66
C ALA A 17 6.67 -3.22 -5.95
N SER A 18 5.45 -3.05 -6.48
CA SER A 18 5.20 -2.31 -7.72
C SER A 18 5.62 -0.85 -7.57
N ALA A 19 6.41 -0.37 -8.53
CA ALA A 19 6.76 1.05 -8.68
C ALA A 19 5.77 1.82 -9.57
N ASP A 20 4.77 1.14 -10.14
CA ASP A 20 3.73 1.76 -10.95
C ASP A 20 2.64 2.37 -10.05
N PRO A 21 2.37 3.68 -10.07
CA PRO A 21 1.34 4.31 -9.24
C PRO A 21 -0.09 4.11 -9.77
N THR A 22 -0.30 3.53 -10.97
CA THR A 22 -1.64 3.51 -11.60
C THR A 22 -2.70 2.72 -10.82
N TRP A 23 -2.30 1.85 -9.90
CA TRP A 23 -3.24 1.11 -9.04
C TRP A 23 -3.77 1.95 -7.87
N VAL A 24 -3.08 3.01 -7.46
CA VAL A 24 -3.46 3.82 -6.28
C VAL A 24 -4.84 4.47 -6.44
N PRO A 25 -5.19 5.08 -7.60
CA PRO A 25 -6.54 5.60 -7.82
C PRO A 25 -7.63 4.52 -7.74
N ARG A 26 -7.30 3.26 -8.11
CA ARG A 26 -8.24 2.14 -8.02
C ARG A 26 -8.47 1.74 -6.56
N ALA A 27 -7.43 1.75 -5.74
CA ALA A 27 -7.55 1.54 -4.29
C ALA A 27 -8.33 2.68 -3.62
N ALA A 28 -8.10 3.94 -4.02
CA ALA A 28 -8.84 5.10 -3.49
C ALA A 28 -10.35 5.02 -3.78
N ARG A 29 -10.77 4.45 -4.92
CA ARG A 29 -12.20 4.22 -5.21
C ARG A 29 -12.84 3.25 -4.21
N LEU A 30 -12.08 2.34 -3.60
CA LEU A 30 -12.59 1.43 -2.57
C LEU A 30 -12.89 2.16 -1.27
N GLN A 31 -12.16 3.23 -0.94
CA GLN A 31 -12.46 4.09 0.22
C GLN A 31 -13.87 4.68 0.16
N ARG A 32 -14.32 5.09 -1.05
CA ARG A 32 -15.69 5.60 -1.26
C ARG A 32 -16.77 4.56 -0.99
N ARG A 33 -16.43 3.28 -1.05
CA ARG A 33 -17.32 2.14 -0.72
C ARG A 33 -17.22 1.73 0.75
N GLY A 34 -16.47 2.49 1.57
CA GLY A 34 -16.23 2.25 2.99
C GLY A 34 -15.34 1.05 3.30
N ILE A 35 -14.55 0.61 2.31
CA ILE A 35 -13.38 -0.26 2.52
C ILE A 35 -12.25 0.63 3.01
N ARG A 36 -11.38 0.13 3.88
CA ARG A 36 -10.24 0.87 4.44
C ARG A 36 -8.94 0.26 3.94
N PRO A 37 -8.36 0.75 2.83
CA PRO A 37 -7.08 0.28 2.36
C PRO A 37 -5.95 0.76 3.28
N SER A 38 -4.97 -0.11 3.51
CA SER A 38 -3.66 0.21 4.04
C SER A 38 -2.60 -0.56 3.25
N VAL A 39 -1.43 0.03 3.06
CA VAL A 39 -0.42 -0.50 2.14
C VAL A 39 0.85 -0.85 2.88
N VAL A 40 1.36 -2.05 2.63
CA VAL A 40 2.73 -2.45 2.94
C VAL A 40 3.52 -2.36 1.64
N LEU A 41 4.24 -1.25 1.47
CA LEU A 41 5.02 -0.98 0.28
C LEU A 41 6.42 -1.57 0.44
N ILE A 42 6.72 -2.62 -0.32
CA ILE A 42 8.08 -3.14 -0.41
C ILE A 42 8.88 -2.21 -1.32
N ASP A 43 9.86 -1.52 -0.76
CA ASP A 43 10.69 -0.59 -1.52
C ASP A 43 11.65 -1.38 -2.43
N SER A 44 11.23 -1.64 -3.66
CA SER A 44 12.01 -2.42 -4.63
C SER A 44 13.38 -1.82 -4.90
N GLY A 45 13.55 -0.49 -4.80
CA GLY A 45 14.85 0.18 -4.94
C GLY A 45 15.85 -0.26 -3.87
N SER A 46 15.39 -0.59 -2.65
CA SER A 46 16.24 -1.16 -1.61
C SER A 46 16.67 -2.61 -1.88
N PHE A 47 16.00 -3.31 -2.78
CA PHE A 47 16.31 -4.69 -3.21
C PHE A 47 17.06 -4.74 -4.54
N ASN A 48 17.89 -3.74 -4.84
CA ASN A 48 18.68 -3.65 -6.08
C ASN A 48 17.84 -3.46 -7.36
N SER A 49 16.60 -2.99 -7.26
CA SER A 49 15.85 -2.54 -8.43
C SER A 49 16.30 -1.14 -8.87
N LEU A 50 16.29 -0.88 -10.17
CA LEU A 50 16.47 0.47 -10.72
C LEU A 50 15.21 1.34 -10.57
N LEU A 51 14.08 0.71 -10.23
CA LEU A 51 12.79 1.40 -10.07
C LEU A 51 12.69 1.99 -8.67
N THR A 52 12.29 3.25 -8.60
CA THR A 52 12.02 3.96 -7.34
C THR A 52 10.58 3.78 -6.91
N ALA A 53 10.37 3.60 -5.61
CA ALA A 53 9.04 3.56 -5.01
C ALA A 53 8.42 4.96 -4.81
N GLU A 54 9.16 6.04 -5.08
CA GLU A 54 8.72 7.41 -4.78
C GLU A 54 7.43 7.83 -5.50
N PRO A 55 7.20 7.51 -6.79
CA PRO A 55 5.93 7.83 -7.46
C PRO A 55 4.72 7.20 -6.74
N VAL A 56 4.89 5.98 -6.22
CA VAL A 56 3.84 5.27 -5.48
C VAL A 56 3.64 5.90 -4.10
N ARG A 57 4.73 6.22 -3.37
CA ARG A 57 4.65 6.93 -2.08
C ARG A 57 3.93 8.27 -2.23
N ALA A 58 4.27 9.06 -3.26
CA ALA A 58 3.63 10.33 -3.54
C ALA A 58 2.13 10.17 -3.86
N ALA A 59 1.77 9.16 -4.68
CA ALA A 59 0.38 8.87 -5.00
C ALA A 59 -0.42 8.43 -3.75
N LEU A 60 0.16 7.61 -2.88
CA LEU A 60 -0.48 7.15 -1.64
C LEU A 60 -0.75 8.31 -0.67
N ARG A 61 0.24 9.20 -0.48
CA ARG A 61 0.07 10.42 0.31
C ARG A 61 -1.04 11.31 -0.24
N SER A 62 -1.04 11.55 -1.55
CA SER A 62 -2.06 12.36 -2.23
C SER A 62 -3.47 11.75 -2.11
N ALA A 63 -3.57 10.41 -2.17
CA ALA A 63 -4.83 9.69 -2.00
C ALA A 63 -5.29 9.56 -0.54
N GLY A 64 -4.47 9.94 0.45
CA GLY A 64 -4.76 9.73 1.86
C GLY A 64 -4.88 8.25 2.22
N ILE A 65 -4.10 7.38 1.55
CA ILE A 65 -4.05 5.95 1.85
C ILE A 65 -2.84 5.70 2.76
N PRO A 66 -3.04 5.23 4.00
CA PRO A 66 -1.95 5.00 4.94
C PRO A 66 -1.03 3.87 4.46
N TYR A 67 0.28 4.07 4.56
CA TYR A 67 1.24 3.05 4.16
C TYR A 67 2.45 2.94 5.10
N VAL A 68 3.04 1.75 5.13
CA VAL A 68 4.34 1.48 5.75
C VAL A 68 5.27 0.99 4.65
N ALA A 69 6.49 1.53 4.60
CA ALA A 69 7.49 1.09 3.65
C ALA A 69 8.45 0.09 4.30
N VAL A 70 8.61 -1.09 3.70
CA VAL A 70 9.57 -2.10 4.11
C VAL A 70 10.75 -2.07 3.15
N ARG A 71 11.95 -1.90 3.68
CA ARG A 71 13.20 -1.88 2.93
C ARG A 71 14.01 -3.16 3.21
N ARG A 72 14.97 -3.45 2.34
CA ARG A 72 15.95 -4.52 2.56
C ARG A 72 16.67 -4.31 3.89
N GLY A 73 16.66 -5.34 4.74
CA GLY A 73 17.35 -5.36 6.03
C GLY A 73 16.50 -4.87 7.20
N ASP A 74 15.28 -4.39 6.97
CA ASP A 74 14.36 -4.03 8.05
C ASP A 74 13.93 -5.26 8.85
N ASP A 75 13.82 -5.09 10.17
CA ASP A 75 13.04 -6.01 10.99
C ASP A 75 11.55 -5.78 10.73
N ILE A 76 10.88 -6.78 10.15
CA ILE A 76 9.49 -6.67 9.69
C ILE A 76 8.55 -6.43 10.87
N GLY A 77 8.77 -7.08 12.02
CA GLY A 77 7.92 -6.92 13.20
C GLY A 77 7.92 -5.49 13.71
N THR A 78 9.11 -4.88 13.78
CA THR A 78 9.31 -3.50 14.19
C THR A 78 8.66 -2.54 13.20
N VAL A 79 8.93 -2.68 11.91
CA VAL A 79 8.41 -1.77 10.88
C VAL A 79 6.90 -1.80 10.78
N LEU A 80 6.28 -2.99 10.81
CA LEU A 80 4.82 -3.12 10.75
C LEU A 80 4.11 -2.66 12.04
N SER A 81 4.83 -2.55 13.15
CA SER A 81 4.30 -2.01 14.41
C SER A 81 4.30 -0.48 14.46
N GLN A 82 4.94 0.19 13.50
CA GLN A 82 4.99 1.65 13.43
C GLN A 82 3.66 2.25 12.94
N LYS A 83 3.43 3.51 13.30
CA LYS A 83 2.31 4.28 12.77
C LYS A 83 2.49 4.47 11.25
N PRO A 84 1.51 4.09 10.42
CA PRO A 84 1.56 4.31 8.97
C PRO A 84 1.77 5.79 8.62
N GLN A 85 2.52 6.02 7.55
CA GLN A 85 2.77 7.34 6.94
C GLN A 85 1.54 7.88 6.21
#